data_AF-A0A8C4WE18-F1
#
_entry.id   AF-A0A8C4WE18-F1
#
_cell.length_a   1.000
_cell.length_b   1.000
_cell.length_c   1.000
_cell.angle_alpha   90.00
_cell.angle_beta   90.00
_cell.angle_gamma   90.00
#
_symmetry.space_group_name_H-M   'P 1'
#
loop_
_entity.id
_entity.type
_entity.pdbx_description
1 polymer ?
#
loop_
_entity_poly.entity_id
_entity_poly.type
_entity_poly.pdbx_seq_one_letter_code
_entity_poly.pdbx_strand_id
1 'polypeptide(L)'
;LQGIWLQAIHHSHARQVVMMTLCLLARAFMEEVSTALLKCPLPLDRDAAGMWRTLAKTEAICHSHRLLDVLLNELQERPSTSEDRAFIISLAAASALYEVLSVSMCTPVATRFYPRLLMALLVQVHYTIGLSLPDSRVSRKEDLKKKTQPIAALFGTVKTLLLKMGCHYEFTSVEEEGGWELLTGSEEHHRGVGHLFAPLVHYSCCELWWILYLLVPFLERGDKQHKITAMSFFIEVKWLPEKYSVLRLLKGLTDPDPVIRALCVKGLITMADWPGKEIKVLVPAMIHSLCGVDGRLIVEALADVKKILRGLDVASYVGCITSLLRLLFDDVRQRCV
;
A
#
# COMPACT_ATOMS: atom_id res chain seq x y z
N LEU A 1 34.96 -8.13 8.88
CA LEU A 1 35.11 -9.00 7.67
C LEU A 1 34.00 -8.80 6.61
N GLN A 2 33.33 -7.64 6.55
CA GLN A 2 32.13 -7.42 5.70
C GLN A 2 32.31 -6.38 4.57
N GLY A 3 33.53 -5.87 4.30
CA GLY A 3 33.73 -4.78 3.33
C GLY A 3 34.73 -5.03 2.20
N ILE A 4 35.39 -6.20 2.13
CA ILE A 4 36.57 -6.39 1.26
C ILE A 4 36.29 -7.24 0.00
N TRP A 5 35.18 -7.99 -0.06
CA TRP A 5 34.98 -8.95 -1.15
C TRP A 5 34.42 -8.37 -2.46
N LEU A 6 33.93 -7.12 -2.48
CA LEU A 6 33.26 -6.56 -3.67
C LEU A 6 34.03 -5.44 -4.40
N GLN A 7 35.04 -4.81 -3.79
CA GLN A 7 35.85 -3.79 -4.47
C GLN A 7 37.03 -4.35 -5.28
N ALA A 8 37.31 -5.65 -5.19
CA ALA A 8 38.49 -6.27 -5.81
C ALA A 8 38.21 -7.04 -7.11
N ILE A 9 37.07 -6.84 -7.78
CA ILE A 9 36.74 -7.58 -9.02
C ILE A 9 36.47 -6.63 -10.18
N HIS A 10 37.55 -5.99 -10.66
CA HIS A 10 37.57 -5.37 -11.99
C HIS A 10 37.72 -6.40 -13.13
N HIS A 11 37.77 -7.71 -12.83
CA HIS A 11 37.90 -8.77 -13.82
C HIS A 11 36.53 -9.38 -14.15
N SER A 12 36.09 -9.20 -15.40
CA SER A 12 34.85 -9.77 -15.96
C SER A 12 34.69 -11.27 -15.71
N HIS A 13 35.80 -12.01 -15.71
CA HIS A 13 35.83 -13.45 -15.46
C HIS A 13 35.47 -13.81 -14.01
N ALA A 14 36.06 -13.15 -13.02
CA ALA A 14 35.77 -13.44 -11.61
C ALA A 14 34.31 -13.09 -11.24
N ARG A 15 33.76 -12.02 -11.82
CA ARG A 15 32.33 -11.70 -11.72
C ARG A 15 31.46 -12.82 -12.29
N GLN A 16 31.82 -13.38 -13.45
CA GLN A 16 31.08 -14.47 -14.06
C GLN A 16 31.12 -15.75 -13.21
N VAL A 17 32.27 -16.07 -12.61
CA VAL A 17 32.42 -17.20 -11.68
C VAL A 17 31.55 -17.02 -10.44
N VAL A 18 31.51 -15.83 -9.85
CA VAL A 18 30.63 -15.53 -8.70
C VAL A 18 29.16 -15.72 -9.07
N MET A 19 28.72 -15.19 -10.21
CA MET A 19 27.33 -15.35 -10.67
C MET A 19 26.99 -16.82 -10.93
N MET A 20 27.88 -17.59 -11.53
CA MET A 20 27.68 -19.02 -11.77
C MET A 20 27.62 -19.81 -10.45
N THR A 21 28.50 -19.49 -9.50
CA THR A 21 28.50 -20.11 -8.17
C THR A 21 27.22 -19.79 -7.40
N LEU A 22 26.77 -18.53 -7.47
CA LEU A 22 25.51 -18.09 -6.89
C LEU A 22 24.34 -18.91 -7.45
N CYS A 23 24.26 -19.07 -8.77
CA CYS A 23 23.22 -19.91 -9.40
C CYS A 23 23.27 -21.36 -8.92
N LEU A 24 24.47 -21.95 -8.82
CA LEU A 24 24.65 -23.33 -8.36
C LEU A 24 24.19 -23.50 -6.90
N LEU A 25 24.54 -22.57 -6.02
CA LEU A 25 24.08 -22.57 -4.63
C LEU A 25 22.56 -22.42 -4.54
N ALA A 26 22.01 -21.49 -5.32
CA ALA A 26 20.59 -21.20 -5.33
C ALA A 26 19.75 -22.44 -5.73
N ARG A 27 20.25 -23.32 -6.62
CA ARG A 27 19.56 -24.58 -6.98
C ARG A 27 19.21 -25.46 -5.76
N ALA A 28 20.03 -25.45 -4.72
CA ALA A 28 19.79 -26.25 -3.50
C ALA A 28 19.28 -25.40 -2.33
N PHE A 29 19.71 -24.14 -2.23
CA PHE A 29 19.55 -23.28 -1.06
C PHE A 29 19.00 -21.89 -1.46
N MET A 30 17.90 -21.86 -2.22
CA MET A 30 17.31 -20.59 -2.70
C MET A 30 17.00 -19.63 -1.55
N GLU A 31 16.48 -20.12 -0.43
CA GLU A 31 16.03 -19.29 0.68
C GLU A 31 17.22 -18.66 1.38
N GLU A 32 18.23 -19.46 1.73
CA GLU A 32 19.45 -19.00 2.39
C GLU A 32 20.23 -18.02 1.53
N VAL A 33 20.31 -18.28 0.22
CA VAL A 33 20.93 -17.37 -0.75
C VAL A 33 20.16 -16.05 -0.81
N SER A 34 18.83 -16.09 -0.89
CA SER A 34 18.00 -14.88 -0.96
C SER A 34 18.12 -14.05 0.32
N THR A 35 18.02 -14.69 1.49
CA THR A 35 18.18 -14.03 2.79
C THR A 35 19.59 -13.45 3.00
N ALA A 36 20.62 -14.10 2.44
CA ALA A 36 21.98 -13.56 2.47
C ALA A 36 22.11 -12.30 1.59
N LEU A 37 21.53 -12.30 0.38
CA LEU A 37 21.55 -11.16 -0.53
C LEU A 37 20.75 -9.96 0.01
N LEU A 38 19.70 -10.18 0.80
CA LEU A 38 18.96 -9.10 1.47
C LEU A 38 19.80 -8.32 2.49
N LYS A 39 20.95 -8.86 2.92
CA LYS A 39 21.89 -8.17 3.82
C LYS A 39 22.87 -7.26 3.07
N CYS A 40 22.80 -7.21 1.74
CA CYS A 40 23.58 -6.25 0.96
C CYS A 40 23.19 -4.81 1.34
N PRO A 41 24.16 -3.88 1.38
CA PRO A 41 23.88 -2.49 1.72
C PRO A 41 22.95 -1.84 0.68
N LEU A 42 22.14 -0.90 1.15
CA LEU A 42 21.27 -0.09 0.29
C LEU A 42 21.88 1.30 0.06
N PRO A 43 21.67 1.90 -1.13
CA PRO A 43 21.02 1.32 -2.31
C PRO A 43 21.83 0.18 -2.93
N LEU A 44 21.15 -0.75 -3.60
CA LEU A 44 21.81 -1.88 -4.26
C LEU A 44 22.81 -1.38 -5.31
N ASP A 45 24.05 -1.83 -5.21
CA ASP A 45 25.05 -1.57 -6.24
C ASP A 45 24.78 -2.40 -7.51
N ARG A 46 25.54 -2.12 -8.57
CA ARG A 46 25.39 -2.79 -9.87
C ARG A 46 25.57 -4.32 -9.77
N ASP A 47 26.36 -4.79 -8.82
CA ASP A 47 26.71 -6.19 -8.69
C ASP A 47 25.65 -6.95 -7.89
N ALA A 48 25.20 -6.41 -6.76
CA ALA A 48 24.05 -6.91 -5.99
C ALA A 48 22.77 -6.92 -6.84
N ALA A 49 22.48 -5.84 -7.57
CA ALA A 49 21.39 -5.81 -8.55
C ALA A 49 21.59 -6.88 -9.64
N GLY A 50 22.83 -7.07 -10.10
CA GLY A 50 23.21 -8.11 -11.04
C GLY A 50 22.98 -9.54 -10.52
N MET A 51 23.18 -9.77 -9.22
CA MET A 51 22.93 -11.07 -8.56
C MET A 51 21.44 -11.42 -8.59
N TRP A 52 20.57 -10.50 -8.19
CA TRP A 52 19.11 -10.68 -8.26
C TRP A 52 18.61 -10.95 -9.69
N ARG A 53 19.11 -10.16 -10.65
CA ARG A 53 18.79 -10.36 -12.07
C ARG A 53 19.30 -11.70 -12.60
N THR A 54 20.43 -12.19 -12.13
CA THR A 54 20.96 -13.51 -12.52
C THR A 54 20.08 -14.62 -11.94
N LEU A 55 19.71 -14.54 -10.66
CA LEU A 55 18.79 -15.51 -10.03
C LEU A 55 17.45 -15.59 -10.76
N ALA A 56 16.95 -14.45 -11.26
CA ALA A 56 15.72 -14.41 -12.04
C ALA A 56 15.84 -14.99 -13.47
N LYS A 57 17.06 -15.09 -14.06
CA LYS A 57 17.28 -15.59 -15.44
C LYS A 57 17.53 -17.08 -15.53
N THR A 58 18.19 -17.67 -14.53
CA THR A 58 18.68 -19.05 -14.62
C THR A 58 17.53 -20.06 -14.48
N GLU A 59 17.77 -21.34 -14.83
CA GLU A 59 16.90 -22.52 -14.54
C GLU A 59 16.37 -22.61 -13.09
N ALA A 60 16.79 -21.71 -12.18
CA ALA A 60 16.12 -21.39 -10.93
C ALA A 60 14.63 -20.99 -11.09
N ILE A 61 14.10 -20.85 -12.31
CA ILE A 61 12.66 -20.74 -12.61
C ILE A 61 11.84 -21.78 -11.83
N CYS A 62 12.35 -23.01 -11.68
CA CYS A 62 11.73 -24.09 -10.90
C CYS A 62 11.49 -23.71 -9.42
N HIS A 63 12.31 -22.82 -8.88
CA HIS A 63 12.28 -22.38 -7.48
C HIS A 63 11.98 -20.89 -7.32
N SER A 64 11.51 -20.23 -8.39
CA SER A 64 11.08 -18.83 -8.36
C SER A 64 10.03 -18.56 -7.28
N HIS A 65 9.16 -19.52 -6.98
CA HIS A 65 8.21 -19.45 -5.87
C HIS A 65 8.91 -19.24 -4.51
N ARG A 66 9.99 -19.97 -4.21
CA ARG A 66 10.71 -19.84 -2.92
C ARG A 66 11.36 -18.46 -2.78
N LEU A 67 11.94 -17.97 -3.86
CA LEU A 67 12.50 -16.62 -3.90
C LEU A 67 11.41 -15.57 -3.65
N LEU A 68 10.27 -15.69 -4.34
CA LEU A 68 9.14 -14.78 -4.15
C LEU A 68 8.51 -14.91 -2.76
N ASP A 69 8.47 -16.11 -2.17
CA ASP A 69 8.01 -16.34 -0.80
C ASP A 69 8.92 -15.63 0.21
N VAL A 70 10.25 -15.74 0.07
CA VAL A 70 11.20 -15.00 0.93
C VAL A 70 10.98 -13.51 0.82
N LEU A 71 10.95 -12.96 -0.41
CA LEU A 71 10.74 -11.53 -0.61
C LEU A 71 9.39 -11.07 -0.06
N LEU A 72 8.34 -11.86 -0.25
CA LEU A 72 7.00 -11.55 0.25
C LEU A 72 6.95 -11.56 1.78
N ASN A 73 7.55 -12.56 2.43
CA ASN A 73 7.57 -12.63 3.90
C ASN A 73 8.25 -11.39 4.49
N GLU A 74 9.39 -11.01 3.93
CA GLU A 74 10.14 -9.82 4.38
C GLU A 74 9.38 -8.51 4.10
N LEU A 75 8.58 -8.45 3.02
CA LEU A 75 7.67 -7.33 2.74
C LEU A 75 6.44 -7.31 3.66
N GLN A 76 6.06 -8.43 4.29
CA GLN A 76 4.92 -8.50 5.19
C GLN A 76 5.28 -8.13 6.64
N GLU A 77 6.57 -8.11 6.98
CA GLU A 77 7.06 -7.73 8.30
C GLU A 77 6.85 -6.24 8.58
N ARG A 78 6.32 -5.93 9.76
CA ARG A 78 6.07 -4.56 10.19
C ARG A 78 7.34 -3.93 10.76
N PRO A 79 7.81 -2.79 10.21
CA PRO A 79 8.88 -2.03 10.82
C PRO A 79 8.38 -1.22 12.03
N SER A 80 9.19 -1.19 13.09
CA SER A 80 8.90 -0.43 14.31
C SER A 80 9.43 1.01 14.23
N THR A 81 10.62 1.18 13.65
CA THR A 81 11.34 2.45 13.49
C THR A 81 12.05 2.50 12.14
N SER A 82 12.46 3.68 11.66
CA SER A 82 13.23 3.81 10.41
C SER A 82 14.63 3.20 10.49
N GLU A 83 15.17 3.02 11.69
CA GLU A 83 16.44 2.31 11.95
C GLU A 83 16.23 0.81 12.24
N ASP A 84 14.97 0.34 12.23
CA ASP A 84 14.65 -1.05 12.49
C ASP A 84 15.24 -1.93 11.38
N ARG A 85 15.79 -3.08 11.78
CA ARG A 85 16.24 -4.11 10.85
C ARG A 85 15.12 -4.50 9.89
N ALA A 86 13.88 -4.60 10.37
CA ALA A 86 12.72 -4.93 9.55
C ALA A 86 12.49 -3.89 8.43
N PHE A 87 12.70 -2.60 8.71
CA PHE A 87 12.58 -1.53 7.71
C PHE A 87 13.64 -1.64 6.61
N ILE A 88 14.89 -1.89 7.01
CA ILE A 88 16.01 -2.03 6.06
C ILE A 88 15.81 -3.27 5.18
N ILE A 89 15.40 -4.39 5.79
CA ILE A 89 15.19 -5.65 5.07
C ILE A 89 13.96 -5.55 4.15
N SER A 90 12.85 -4.92 4.58
CA SER A 90 11.68 -4.76 3.71
C SER A 90 11.99 -3.88 2.49
N LEU A 91 12.80 -2.83 2.67
CA LEU A 91 13.28 -1.99 1.56
C LEU A 91 14.24 -2.76 0.64
N ALA A 92 15.11 -3.60 1.19
CA ALA A 92 15.97 -4.48 0.41
C ALA A 92 15.15 -5.50 -0.38
N ALA A 93 14.08 -6.05 0.22
CA ALA A 93 13.17 -6.97 -0.43
C ALA A 93 12.39 -6.30 -1.58
N ALA A 94 11.94 -5.05 -1.40
CA ALA A 94 11.33 -4.27 -2.46
C ALA A 94 12.31 -4.01 -3.62
N SER A 95 13.53 -3.58 -3.31
CA SER A 95 14.58 -3.32 -4.31
C SER A 95 15.00 -4.59 -5.06
N ALA A 96 15.11 -5.71 -4.34
CA ALA A 96 15.37 -7.03 -4.92
C ALA A 96 14.22 -7.46 -5.83
N LEU A 97 12.97 -7.28 -5.39
CA LEU A 97 11.78 -7.57 -6.18
C LEU A 97 11.79 -6.74 -7.48
N TYR A 98 12.08 -5.45 -7.43
CA TYR A 98 12.23 -4.60 -8.63
C TYR A 98 13.23 -5.20 -9.65
N GLU A 99 14.40 -5.64 -9.19
CA GLU A 99 15.41 -6.25 -10.07
C GLU A 99 14.95 -7.59 -10.65
N VAL A 100 14.29 -8.42 -9.85
CA VAL A 100 13.73 -9.71 -10.28
C VAL A 100 12.62 -9.51 -11.33
N LEU A 101 11.72 -8.55 -11.09
CA LEU A 101 10.62 -8.22 -12.00
C LEU A 101 11.12 -7.57 -13.30
N SER A 102 12.23 -6.83 -13.25
CA SER A 102 12.83 -6.19 -14.41
C SER A 102 13.24 -7.19 -15.48
N VAL A 103 13.65 -8.39 -15.06
CA VAL A 103 14.29 -9.38 -15.92
C VAL A 103 13.41 -10.60 -16.21
N SER A 104 12.51 -10.94 -15.30
CA SER A 104 11.60 -12.07 -15.48
C SER A 104 10.17 -11.64 -15.20
N MET A 105 9.22 -12.24 -15.93
CA MET A 105 7.89 -12.51 -15.40
C MET A 105 7.72 -14.00 -15.42
N CYS A 106 8.08 -14.63 -14.31
CA CYS A 106 8.00 -16.08 -14.19
C CYS A 106 6.54 -16.52 -14.11
N THR A 107 5.95 -16.87 -15.26
CA THR A 107 4.91 -17.91 -15.41
C THR A 107 3.57 -17.65 -14.69
N PRO A 108 2.54 -18.52 -14.85
CA PRO A 108 1.35 -18.57 -13.97
C PRO A 108 1.63 -18.69 -12.45
N VAL A 109 2.89 -18.86 -12.02
CA VAL A 109 3.26 -18.83 -10.60
C VAL A 109 3.30 -17.39 -10.08
N ALA A 110 3.92 -16.45 -10.80
CA ALA A 110 4.02 -15.05 -10.36
C ALA A 110 2.63 -14.39 -10.23
N THR A 111 1.67 -14.77 -11.08
CA THR A 111 0.29 -14.28 -11.00
C THR A 111 -0.41 -14.68 -9.69
N ARG A 112 0.01 -15.79 -9.05
CA ARG A 112 -0.49 -16.19 -7.72
C ARG A 112 0.07 -15.33 -6.59
N PHE A 113 1.29 -14.83 -6.74
CA PHE A 113 1.95 -13.96 -5.77
C PHE A 113 1.50 -12.51 -5.90
N TYR A 114 1.09 -12.08 -7.10
CA TYR A 114 0.74 -10.70 -7.39
C TYR A 114 -0.20 -10.03 -6.38
N PRO A 115 -1.37 -10.61 -6.02
CA PRO A 115 -2.26 -10.01 -5.04
C PRO A 115 -1.59 -9.74 -3.69
N ARG A 116 -0.79 -10.71 -3.21
CA ARG A 116 -0.09 -10.60 -1.92
C ARG A 116 1.07 -9.60 -1.99
N LEU A 117 1.83 -9.62 -3.09
CA LEU A 117 2.94 -8.68 -3.31
C LEU A 117 2.45 -7.24 -3.44
N LEU A 118 1.37 -7.00 -4.21
CA LEU A 118 0.78 -5.68 -4.36
C LEU A 118 0.33 -5.13 -3.00
N MET A 119 -0.41 -5.92 -2.23
CA MET A 119 -0.87 -5.51 -0.91
C MET A 119 0.28 -5.28 0.07
N ALA A 120 1.27 -6.17 0.10
CA ALA A 120 2.44 -6.02 0.98
C ALA A 120 3.22 -4.76 0.65
N LEU A 121 3.45 -4.47 -0.64
CA LEU A 121 4.12 -3.24 -1.07
C LEU A 121 3.34 -1.98 -0.68
N LEU A 122 2.01 -1.95 -0.88
CA LEU A 122 1.19 -0.80 -0.50
C LEU A 122 1.18 -0.56 1.01
N VAL A 123 1.15 -1.63 1.81
CA VAL A 123 1.27 -1.55 3.26
C VAL A 123 2.68 -1.07 3.68
N GLN A 124 3.75 -1.54 3.02
CA GLN A 124 5.11 -1.04 3.26
C GLN A 124 5.26 0.44 2.89
N VAL A 125 4.58 0.91 1.85
CA VAL A 125 4.54 2.34 1.52
C VAL A 125 3.88 3.13 2.67
N HIS A 126 2.75 2.66 3.23
CA HIS A 126 2.15 3.29 4.41
C HIS A 126 3.11 3.34 5.61
N TYR A 127 3.80 2.23 5.91
CA TYR A 127 4.77 2.19 7.00
C TYR A 127 5.91 3.18 6.76
N THR A 128 6.48 3.18 5.57
CA THR A 128 7.60 4.03 5.21
C THR A 128 7.23 5.50 5.29
N ILE A 129 6.04 5.88 4.82
CA ILE A 129 5.55 7.24 4.94
C ILE A 129 5.42 7.63 6.41
N GLY A 130 4.77 6.80 7.24
CA GLY A 130 4.62 7.06 8.68
C GLY A 130 5.97 7.22 9.41
N LEU A 131 6.99 6.46 9.02
CA LEU A 131 8.35 6.53 9.56
C LEU A 131 9.19 7.68 8.99
N SER A 132 8.76 8.28 7.87
CA SER A 132 9.47 9.37 7.20
C SER A 132 8.97 10.75 7.61
N LEU A 133 7.88 10.85 8.39
CA LEU A 133 7.43 12.14 8.94
C LEU A 133 8.46 12.70 9.95
N PRO A 134 8.81 13.99 9.84
CA PRO A 134 9.72 14.61 10.79
C PRO A 134 8.99 14.98 12.08
N ASP A 135 9.50 14.50 13.22
CA ASP A 135 9.14 15.04 14.54
C ASP A 135 9.66 16.48 14.78
N SER A 136 10.37 17.08 13.81
CA SER A 136 10.84 18.47 13.94
C SER A 136 10.92 19.20 12.60
N ARG A 137 10.52 20.48 12.61
CA ARG A 137 10.51 21.42 11.47
C ARG A 137 11.90 21.78 10.91
N VAL A 138 12.95 21.00 11.22
CA VAL A 138 14.34 21.30 10.86
C VAL A 138 15.02 20.06 10.27
N SER A 139 14.55 19.58 9.12
CA SER A 139 15.30 18.57 8.33
C SER A 139 16.03 19.26 7.18
N ARG A 140 17.36 19.05 7.09
CA ARG A 140 18.23 19.62 6.05
C ARG A 140 17.92 18.94 4.70
N LYS A 141 18.17 19.62 3.56
CA LYS A 141 17.91 19.09 2.19
C LYS A 141 18.57 17.73 1.91
N GLU A 142 19.69 17.41 2.55
CA GLU A 142 20.37 16.12 2.44
C GLU A 142 19.67 15.00 3.20
N ASP A 143 19.05 15.31 4.36
CA ASP A 143 18.25 14.36 5.14
C ASP A 143 16.93 14.05 4.43
N LEU A 144 16.36 15.04 3.73
CA LEU A 144 15.17 14.85 2.89
C LEU A 144 15.45 13.87 1.74
N LYS A 145 16.57 14.01 1.02
CA LYS A 145 16.96 13.07 -0.05
C LYS A 145 17.16 11.64 0.45
N LYS A 146 17.81 11.47 1.62
CA LYS A 146 17.98 10.15 2.25
C LYS A 146 16.65 9.52 2.69
N LYS A 147 15.66 10.34 3.08
CA LYS A 147 14.31 9.89 3.49
C LYS A 147 13.35 9.63 2.33
N THR A 148 13.49 10.33 1.20
CA THR A 148 12.63 10.11 0.01
C THR A 148 13.06 8.91 -0.84
N GLN A 149 14.33 8.51 -0.75
CA GLN A 149 14.87 7.40 -1.53
C GLN A 149 14.19 6.03 -1.25
N PRO A 150 13.89 5.64 0.00
CA PRO A 150 13.10 4.44 0.31
C PRO A 150 11.73 4.42 -0.37
N ILE A 151 11.02 5.55 -0.29
CA ILE A 151 9.68 5.72 -0.85
C ILE A 151 9.72 5.57 -2.38
N ALA A 152 10.70 6.21 -3.03
CA ALA A 152 10.88 6.11 -4.47
C ALA A 152 11.17 4.67 -4.94
N ALA A 153 11.96 3.91 -4.17
CA ALA A 153 12.26 2.51 -4.49
C ALA A 153 11.01 1.61 -4.38
N LEU A 154 10.22 1.77 -3.32
CA LEU A 154 8.95 1.06 -3.15
C LEU A 154 7.98 1.39 -4.29
N PHE A 155 7.85 2.67 -4.66
CA PHE A 155 7.02 3.07 -5.79
C PHE A 155 7.49 2.50 -7.12
N GLY A 156 8.80 2.56 -7.39
CA GLY A 156 9.39 1.95 -8.58
C GLY A 156 9.03 0.46 -8.68
N THR A 157 9.02 -0.22 -7.53
CA THR A 157 8.65 -1.64 -7.42
C THR A 157 7.16 -1.86 -7.70
N VAL A 158 6.25 -1.07 -7.09
CA VAL A 158 4.80 -1.15 -7.35
C VAL A 158 4.48 -0.90 -8.82
N LYS A 159 5.05 0.17 -9.40
CA LYS A 159 4.89 0.52 -10.82
C LYS A 159 5.35 -0.61 -11.73
N THR A 160 6.52 -1.18 -11.45
CA THR A 160 7.07 -2.30 -12.22
C THR A 160 6.19 -3.53 -12.09
N LEU A 161 5.68 -3.83 -10.89
CA LEU A 161 4.77 -4.96 -10.66
C LEU A 161 3.50 -4.85 -11.52
N LEU A 162 2.84 -3.69 -11.52
CA LEU A 162 1.62 -3.47 -12.32
C LEU A 162 1.89 -3.63 -13.83
N LEU A 163 2.92 -2.95 -14.34
CA LEU A 163 3.27 -3.01 -15.77
C LEU A 163 3.59 -4.43 -16.22
N LYS A 164 4.23 -5.20 -15.36
CA LYS A 164 4.64 -6.56 -15.68
C LYS A 164 3.51 -7.58 -15.55
N MET A 165 2.48 -7.27 -14.78
CA MET A 165 1.24 -8.04 -14.69
C MET A 165 0.24 -7.71 -15.80
N GLY A 166 0.59 -6.78 -16.71
CA GLY A 166 -0.26 -6.38 -17.83
C GLY A 166 -1.30 -5.32 -17.48
N CYS A 167 -1.23 -4.72 -16.28
CA CYS A 167 -2.14 -3.66 -15.82
C CYS A 167 -1.80 -2.30 -16.44
N HIS A 168 -1.69 -2.24 -17.77
CA HIS A 168 -1.24 -1.05 -18.49
C HIS A 168 -2.27 0.09 -18.46
N TYR A 169 -3.56 -0.24 -18.65
CA TYR A 169 -4.63 0.76 -18.66
C TYR A 169 -4.87 1.34 -17.26
N GLU A 170 -4.78 0.49 -16.25
CA GLU A 170 -4.85 0.88 -14.85
C GLU A 170 -3.68 1.79 -14.49
N PHE A 171 -2.46 1.41 -14.89
CA PHE A 171 -1.28 2.22 -14.65
C PHE A 171 -1.41 3.63 -15.25
N THR A 172 -1.85 3.74 -16.51
CA THR A 172 -2.01 5.03 -17.19
C THR A 172 -3.10 5.88 -16.53
N SER A 173 -4.22 5.28 -16.14
CA SER A 173 -5.30 5.99 -15.44
C SER A 173 -4.82 6.56 -14.10
N VAL A 174 -4.06 5.78 -13.32
CA VAL A 174 -3.47 6.26 -12.06
C VAL A 174 -2.48 7.39 -12.29
N GLU A 175 -1.73 7.36 -13.40
CA GLU A 175 -0.78 8.41 -13.75
C GLU A 175 -1.46 9.72 -14.19
N GLU A 176 -2.50 9.62 -15.02
CA GLU A 176 -3.29 10.78 -15.49
C GLU A 176 -4.06 11.46 -14.36
N GLU A 177 -4.57 10.68 -13.39
CA GLU A 177 -5.29 11.20 -12.22
C GLU A 177 -4.35 11.71 -11.10
N GLY A 178 -3.03 11.64 -11.28
CA GLY A 178 -2.06 12.04 -10.26
C GLY A 178 -2.06 11.14 -9.02
N GLY A 179 -2.59 9.91 -9.11
CA GLY A 179 -2.71 8.99 -7.99
C GLY A 179 -1.37 8.61 -7.35
N TRP A 180 -0.28 8.61 -8.15
CA TRP A 180 1.08 8.39 -7.65
C TRP A 180 1.56 9.47 -6.68
N GLU A 181 1.18 10.72 -6.92
CA GLU A 181 1.55 11.84 -6.06
C GLU A 181 0.81 11.75 -4.72
N LEU A 182 -0.48 11.38 -4.77
CA LEU A 182 -1.30 11.15 -3.57
C LEU A 182 -0.75 10.02 -2.69
N LEU A 183 -0.17 8.98 -3.30
CA LEU A 183 0.47 7.91 -2.56
C LEU A 183 1.73 8.40 -1.80
N THR A 184 2.38 9.50 -2.19
CA THR A 184 3.57 10.01 -1.49
C THR A 184 3.25 10.82 -0.23
N GLY A 185 2.03 11.35 -0.12
CA GLY A 185 1.61 12.21 0.98
C GLY A 185 1.10 11.43 2.20
N SER A 186 1.58 11.75 3.40
CA SER A 186 1.12 11.09 4.64
C SER A 186 -0.36 11.29 4.94
N GLU A 187 -0.94 12.43 4.57
CA GLU A 187 -2.34 12.71 4.83
C GLU A 187 -3.25 12.11 3.75
N GLU A 188 -2.75 11.94 2.52
CA GLU A 188 -3.54 11.55 1.35
C GLU A 188 -3.24 10.13 0.85
N HIS A 189 -2.34 9.41 1.49
CA HIS A 189 -1.93 8.08 1.04
C HIS A 189 -3.12 7.12 0.86
N HIS A 190 -4.05 7.12 1.81
CA HIS A 190 -5.27 6.31 1.73
C HIS A 190 -6.14 6.65 0.50
N ARG A 191 -6.08 7.89 0.00
CA ARG A 191 -6.71 8.32 -1.26
C ARG A 191 -5.92 7.81 -2.46
N GLY A 192 -4.60 7.95 -2.45
CA GLY A 192 -3.72 7.39 -3.49
C GLY A 192 -3.94 5.89 -3.68
N VAL A 193 -4.13 5.15 -2.58
CA VAL A 193 -4.47 3.72 -2.60
C VAL A 193 -5.81 3.48 -3.27
N GLY A 194 -6.85 4.26 -2.92
CA GLY A 194 -8.15 4.19 -3.58
C GLY A 194 -8.06 4.48 -5.08
N HIS A 195 -7.33 5.53 -5.49
CA HIS A 195 -7.09 5.86 -6.90
C HIS A 195 -6.33 4.77 -7.64
N LEU A 196 -5.39 4.06 -6.99
CA LEU A 196 -4.70 2.92 -7.60
C LEU A 196 -5.66 1.77 -7.89
N PHE A 197 -6.63 1.57 -7.00
CA PHE A 197 -7.53 0.43 -7.04
C PHE A 197 -8.81 0.64 -7.85
N ALA A 198 -9.29 1.88 -7.99
CA ALA A 198 -10.47 2.17 -8.79
C ALA A 198 -10.33 1.68 -10.25
N PRO A 199 -9.21 1.90 -10.95
CA PRO A 199 -8.99 1.34 -12.28
C PRO A 199 -8.90 -0.19 -12.27
N LEU A 200 -8.22 -0.79 -11.28
CA LEU A 200 -8.13 -2.26 -11.14
C LEU A 200 -9.50 -2.92 -11.00
N VAL A 201 -10.44 -2.27 -10.31
CA VAL A 201 -11.83 -2.71 -10.21
C VAL A 201 -12.60 -2.46 -11.52
N HIS A 202 -12.38 -1.31 -12.15
CA HIS A 202 -13.08 -0.91 -13.38
C HIS A 202 -12.76 -1.82 -14.56
N TYR A 203 -11.48 -2.10 -14.78
CA TYR A 203 -11.00 -2.94 -15.88
C TYR A 203 -11.11 -4.44 -15.59
N SER A 204 -11.72 -4.83 -14.45
CA SER A 204 -12.02 -6.23 -14.10
C SER A 204 -10.80 -7.15 -14.17
N CYS A 205 -9.68 -6.69 -13.59
CA CYS A 205 -8.45 -7.47 -13.47
C CYS A 205 -8.78 -8.88 -12.93
N CYS A 206 -8.35 -9.94 -13.65
CA CYS A 206 -8.68 -11.33 -13.35
C CYS A 206 -8.31 -11.73 -11.91
N GLU A 207 -7.33 -11.05 -11.34
CA GLU A 207 -6.76 -11.25 -10.03
C GLU A 207 -7.54 -10.54 -8.90
N LEU A 208 -8.55 -9.75 -9.24
CA LEU A 208 -9.37 -8.99 -8.29
C LEU A 208 -9.98 -9.90 -7.22
N TRP A 209 -10.46 -11.09 -7.60
CA TRP A 209 -11.01 -12.08 -6.66
C TRP A 209 -10.01 -12.47 -5.58
N TRP A 210 -8.75 -12.68 -5.94
CA TRP A 210 -7.69 -13.03 -4.99
C TRP A 210 -7.34 -11.88 -4.06
N ILE A 211 -7.34 -10.64 -4.56
CA ILE A 211 -7.15 -9.44 -3.73
C ILE A 211 -8.30 -9.30 -2.73
N LEU A 212 -9.55 -9.56 -3.15
CA LEU A 212 -10.73 -9.52 -2.27
C LEU A 212 -10.61 -10.51 -1.10
N TYR A 213 -10.10 -11.72 -1.34
CA TYR A 213 -9.85 -12.69 -0.28
C TYR A 213 -8.82 -12.20 0.75
N LEU A 214 -7.83 -11.41 0.34
CA LEU A 214 -6.81 -10.86 1.23
C LEU A 214 -7.33 -9.72 2.12
N LEU A 215 -8.46 -9.08 1.76
CA LEU A 215 -9.00 -7.99 2.57
C LEU A 215 -9.51 -8.45 3.93
N VAL A 216 -10.15 -9.62 3.99
CA VAL A 216 -10.76 -10.12 5.22
C VAL A 216 -9.74 -10.22 6.37
N PRO A 217 -8.58 -10.90 6.20
CA PRO A 217 -7.59 -10.96 7.27
C PRO A 217 -7.00 -9.58 7.60
N PHE A 218 -6.79 -8.70 6.62
CA PHE A 218 -6.29 -7.34 6.89
C PHE A 218 -7.29 -6.47 7.65
N LEU A 219 -8.58 -6.58 7.36
CA LEU A 219 -9.63 -5.82 8.05
C LEU A 219 -9.89 -6.35 9.47
N GLU A 220 -9.81 -7.67 9.70
CA GLU A 220 -10.13 -8.26 11.00
C GLU A 220 -8.93 -8.33 11.95
N ARG A 221 -7.74 -8.67 11.44
CA ARG A 221 -6.55 -8.98 12.25
C ARG A 221 -5.37 -8.06 11.94
N GLY A 222 -5.42 -7.32 10.84
CA GLY A 222 -4.37 -6.39 10.46
C GLY A 222 -4.24 -5.25 11.45
N ASP A 223 -3.05 -4.64 11.46
CA ASP A 223 -2.84 -3.40 12.19
C ASP A 223 -3.51 -2.20 11.50
N LYS A 224 -3.28 -1.00 12.03
CA LYS A 224 -3.82 0.25 11.47
C LYS A 224 -3.54 0.40 9.97
N GLN A 225 -2.32 0.16 9.51
CA GLN A 225 -1.96 0.41 8.10
C GLN A 225 -2.55 -0.65 7.17
N HIS A 226 -2.60 -1.90 7.62
CA HIS A 226 -3.32 -2.96 6.91
C HIS A 226 -4.80 -2.62 6.75
N LYS A 227 -5.45 -2.18 7.84
CA LYS A 227 -6.88 -1.81 7.82
C LYS A 227 -7.16 -0.62 6.91
N ILE A 228 -6.33 0.43 6.94
CA ILE A 228 -6.49 1.59 6.05
C ILE A 228 -6.32 1.15 4.59
N THR A 229 -5.25 0.43 4.25
CA THR A 229 -5.02 -0.07 2.87
C THR A 229 -6.19 -0.91 2.38
N ALA A 230 -6.63 -1.87 3.20
CA ALA A 230 -7.70 -2.79 2.83
C ALA A 230 -9.06 -2.09 2.74
N MET A 231 -9.35 -1.13 3.63
CA MET A 231 -10.59 -0.36 3.58
C MET A 231 -10.61 0.58 2.36
N SER A 232 -9.50 1.23 2.03
CA SER A 232 -9.37 2.04 0.81
C SER A 232 -9.65 1.24 -0.46
N PHE A 233 -9.23 -0.02 -0.53
CA PHE A 233 -9.61 -0.91 -1.63
C PHE A 233 -11.09 -1.33 -1.55
N PHE A 234 -11.55 -1.73 -0.36
CA PHE A 234 -12.88 -2.27 -0.14
C PHE A 234 -14.00 -1.35 -0.65
N ILE A 235 -13.86 -0.04 -0.42
CA ILE A 235 -14.88 0.96 -0.78
C ILE A 235 -15.01 1.22 -2.28
N GLU A 236 -14.00 0.84 -3.06
CA GLU A 236 -14.02 0.97 -4.53
C GLU A 236 -14.72 -0.24 -5.19
N VAL A 237 -14.91 -1.34 -4.46
CA VAL A 237 -15.49 -2.58 -5.00
C VAL A 237 -17.02 -2.55 -4.93
N LYS A 238 -17.68 -2.46 -6.09
CA LYS A 238 -19.15 -2.28 -6.19
C LYS A 238 -19.98 -3.57 -6.32
N TRP A 239 -19.36 -4.75 -6.22
CA TRP A 239 -20.03 -6.02 -6.55
C TRP A 239 -20.10 -6.99 -5.36
N LEU A 240 -19.65 -6.56 -4.17
CA LEU A 240 -19.63 -7.39 -2.98
C LEU A 240 -21.05 -7.61 -2.40
N PRO A 241 -21.30 -8.74 -1.71
CA PRO A 241 -22.59 -9.02 -1.09
C PRO A 241 -23.01 -7.89 -0.14
N GLU A 242 -24.19 -7.31 -0.39
CA GLU A 242 -24.67 -6.10 0.29
C GLU A 242 -24.63 -6.22 1.81
N LYS A 243 -25.18 -7.31 2.36
CA LYS A 243 -25.23 -7.54 3.80
C LYS A 243 -23.83 -7.51 4.43
N TYR A 244 -22.84 -8.11 3.75
CA TYR A 244 -21.47 -8.09 4.23
C TYR A 244 -20.88 -6.68 4.18
N SER A 245 -21.07 -5.97 3.06
CA SER A 245 -20.50 -4.63 2.87
C SER A 245 -21.09 -3.58 3.81
N VAL A 246 -22.41 -3.55 3.97
CA VAL A 246 -23.07 -2.61 4.89
C VAL A 246 -22.67 -2.89 6.33
N LEU A 247 -22.69 -4.15 6.78
CA LEU A 247 -22.28 -4.50 8.14
C LEU A 247 -20.82 -4.15 8.41
N ARG A 248 -19.93 -4.39 7.44
CA ARG A 248 -18.51 -4.04 7.55
C ARG A 248 -18.30 -2.54 7.74
N LEU A 249 -18.94 -1.74 6.89
CA LEU A 249 -18.79 -0.28 6.93
C LEU A 249 -19.43 0.32 8.18
N LEU A 250 -20.58 -0.20 8.61
CA LEU A 250 -21.22 0.18 9.88
C LEU A 250 -20.32 -0.11 11.08
N LYS A 251 -19.68 -1.29 11.14
CA LYS A 251 -18.70 -1.61 12.19
C LYS A 251 -17.55 -0.60 12.19
N GLY A 252 -17.06 -0.23 11.00
CA GLY A 252 -15.96 0.72 10.84
C GLY A 252 -16.30 2.19 11.17
N LEU A 253 -17.57 2.59 11.23
CA LEU A 253 -17.98 3.92 11.71
C LEU A 253 -17.63 4.15 13.20
N THR A 254 -17.40 3.08 13.95
CA THR A 254 -17.00 3.14 15.37
C THR A 254 -15.51 2.85 15.59
N ASP A 255 -14.72 2.73 14.52
CA ASP A 255 -13.29 2.44 14.63
C ASP A 255 -12.55 3.59 15.35
N PRO A 256 -11.58 3.30 16.23
CA PRO A 256 -10.78 4.34 16.88
C PRO A 256 -10.03 5.23 15.88
N ASP A 257 -9.67 4.70 14.71
CA ASP A 257 -8.94 5.46 13.71
C ASP A 257 -9.86 6.37 12.87
N PRO A 258 -9.60 7.69 12.83
CA PRO A 258 -10.46 8.64 12.12
C PRO A 258 -10.45 8.44 10.59
N VAL A 259 -9.35 7.92 10.01
CA VAL A 259 -9.26 7.65 8.56
C VAL A 259 -10.16 6.48 8.21
N ILE A 260 -10.19 5.43 9.04
CA ILE A 260 -11.09 4.29 8.85
C ILE A 260 -12.55 4.74 8.90
N ARG A 261 -12.93 5.59 9.87
CA ARG A 261 -14.28 6.14 9.96
C ARG A 261 -14.66 6.94 8.70
N ALA A 262 -13.77 7.83 8.25
CA ALA A 262 -13.99 8.62 7.04
C ALA A 262 -14.12 7.75 5.77
N LEU A 263 -13.25 6.74 5.62
CA LEU A 263 -13.36 5.76 4.52
C LEU A 263 -14.69 5.01 4.58
N CYS A 264 -15.17 4.62 5.77
CA CYS A 264 -16.45 3.93 5.92
C CYS A 264 -17.64 4.81 5.51
N VAL A 265 -17.60 6.11 5.86
CA VAL A 265 -18.59 7.08 5.39
C VAL A 265 -18.55 7.18 3.86
N LYS A 266 -17.37 7.35 3.26
CA LYS A 266 -17.20 7.36 1.80
C LYS A 266 -17.78 6.09 1.15
N GLY A 267 -17.46 4.91 1.69
CA GLY A 267 -17.94 3.62 1.19
C GLY A 267 -19.45 3.43 1.29
N LEU A 268 -20.09 3.93 2.36
CA LEU A 268 -21.54 3.91 2.46
C LEU A 268 -22.16 4.83 1.40
N ILE A 269 -21.53 5.97 1.14
CA ILE A 269 -22.02 6.94 0.14
C ILE A 269 -21.87 6.42 -1.28
N THR A 270 -20.76 5.77 -1.63
CA THR A 270 -20.59 5.16 -2.96
C THR A 270 -21.58 4.02 -3.21
N MET A 271 -22.12 3.40 -2.16
CA MET A 271 -23.18 2.41 -2.27
C MET A 271 -24.60 3.01 -2.37
N ALA A 272 -24.78 4.31 -2.11
CA ALA A 272 -26.11 4.95 -2.08
C ALA A 272 -26.78 4.98 -3.45
N ASP A 273 -25.98 4.90 -4.51
CA ASP A 273 -26.45 4.84 -5.90
C ASP A 273 -26.99 3.44 -6.32
N TRP A 274 -26.89 2.42 -5.45
CA TRP A 274 -27.33 1.08 -5.82
C TRP A 274 -28.85 0.92 -5.61
N PRO A 275 -29.57 0.30 -6.57
CA PRO A 275 -31.02 0.18 -6.52
C PRO A 275 -31.47 -0.66 -5.31
N GLY A 276 -32.50 -0.18 -4.60
CA GLY A 276 -33.16 -0.90 -3.49
C GLY A 276 -32.57 -0.68 -2.09
N LYS A 277 -31.62 0.25 -1.91
CA LYS A 277 -30.91 0.43 -0.64
C LYS A 277 -31.38 1.63 0.18
N GLU A 278 -31.64 1.42 1.46
CA GLU A 278 -31.98 2.48 2.43
C GLU A 278 -30.75 3.05 3.16
N ILE A 279 -29.70 3.42 2.42
CA ILE A 279 -28.49 4.01 3.01
C ILE A 279 -28.78 5.36 3.68
N LYS A 280 -29.84 6.04 3.24
CA LYS A 280 -30.35 7.30 3.81
C LYS A 280 -30.62 7.22 5.31
N VAL A 281 -31.07 6.07 5.82
CA VAL A 281 -31.33 5.85 7.27
C VAL A 281 -30.04 5.90 8.09
N LEU A 282 -28.89 5.64 7.47
CA LEU A 282 -27.58 5.59 8.13
C LEU A 282 -26.88 6.95 8.21
N VAL A 283 -27.44 8.00 7.57
CA VAL A 283 -26.85 9.36 7.55
C VAL A 283 -26.54 9.90 8.94
N PRO A 284 -27.41 9.77 9.98
CA PRO A 284 -27.09 10.23 11.33
C PRO A 284 -25.88 9.50 11.92
N ALA A 285 -25.78 8.19 11.70
CA ALA A 285 -24.63 7.40 12.17
C ALA A 285 -23.33 7.80 11.46
N MET A 286 -23.39 8.09 10.16
CA MET A 286 -22.25 8.62 9.40
C MET A 286 -21.80 9.98 9.96
N ILE A 287 -22.72 10.92 10.16
CA ILE A 287 -22.40 12.26 10.70
C ILE A 287 -21.79 12.15 12.09
N HIS A 288 -22.35 11.30 12.96
CA HIS A 288 -21.83 11.07 14.31
C HIS A 288 -20.43 10.46 14.30
N SER A 289 -20.13 9.55 13.35
CA SER A 289 -18.80 8.94 13.23
C SER A 289 -17.68 9.95 12.91
N LEU A 290 -18.03 11.11 12.33
CA LEU A 290 -17.09 12.16 11.99
C LEU A 290 -16.73 13.05 13.18
N CYS A 291 -17.34 12.87 14.34
CA CYS A 291 -16.96 13.59 15.55
C CYS A 291 -15.49 13.30 15.92
N GLY A 292 -14.71 14.35 16.21
CA GLY A 292 -13.30 14.25 16.59
C GLY A 292 -12.36 13.77 15.47
N VAL A 293 -12.80 13.80 14.21
CA VAL A 293 -11.95 13.58 13.03
C VAL A 293 -11.23 14.89 12.66
N ASP A 294 -10.08 14.81 11.97
CA ASP A 294 -9.38 16.00 11.48
C ASP A 294 -10.30 16.85 10.58
N GLY A 295 -10.24 18.19 10.71
CA GLY A 295 -11.09 19.10 9.97
C GLY A 295 -11.04 18.95 8.45
N ARG A 296 -9.89 18.57 7.88
CA ARG A 296 -9.80 18.27 6.43
C ARG A 296 -10.65 17.06 6.06
N LEU A 297 -10.49 15.96 6.79
CA LEU A 297 -11.23 14.71 6.58
C LEU A 297 -12.74 14.89 6.82
N ILE A 298 -13.14 15.73 7.79
CA ILE A 298 -14.56 16.04 8.01
C ILE A 298 -15.15 16.83 6.84
N VAL A 299 -14.46 17.85 6.34
CA VAL A 299 -14.94 18.65 5.20
C VAL A 299 -15.15 17.77 3.97
N GLU A 300 -14.21 16.86 3.71
CA GLU A 300 -14.31 15.88 2.61
C GLU A 300 -15.48 14.91 2.81
N ALA A 301 -15.57 14.27 3.99
CA ALA A 301 -16.66 13.35 4.28
C ALA A 301 -18.04 14.04 4.25
N LEU A 302 -18.13 15.31 4.67
CA LEU A 302 -19.34 16.12 4.56
C LEU A 302 -19.69 16.47 3.11
N ALA A 303 -18.70 16.73 2.26
CA ALA A 303 -18.92 16.93 0.83
C ALA A 303 -19.50 15.67 0.18
N ASP A 304 -19.06 14.50 0.61
CA ASP A 304 -19.64 13.22 0.18
C ASP A 304 -21.06 13.03 0.74
N VAL A 305 -21.30 13.28 2.04
CA VAL A 305 -22.65 13.16 2.66
C VAL A 305 -23.64 14.10 1.97
N LYS A 306 -23.20 15.29 1.56
CA LYS A 306 -23.99 16.26 0.79
C LYS A 306 -24.52 15.66 -0.52
N LYS A 307 -23.81 14.72 -1.15
CA LYS A 307 -24.28 14.05 -2.37
C LYS A 307 -25.56 13.25 -2.12
N ILE A 308 -25.67 12.56 -0.97
CA ILE A 308 -26.89 11.86 -0.55
C ILE A 308 -28.00 12.84 -0.13
N LEU A 309 -27.62 13.90 0.61
CA LEU A 309 -28.58 14.88 1.15
C LEU A 309 -29.33 15.66 0.06
N ARG A 310 -28.78 15.80 -1.15
CA ARG A 310 -29.47 16.42 -2.30
C ARG A 310 -30.79 15.75 -2.68
N GLY A 311 -31.02 14.50 -2.26
CA GLY A 311 -32.26 13.74 -2.48
C GLY A 311 -33.04 13.42 -1.20
N LEU A 312 -32.84 14.18 -0.12
CA LEU A 312 -33.45 14.00 1.20
C LEU A 312 -34.01 15.33 1.72
N ASP A 313 -35.00 15.26 2.61
CA ASP A 313 -35.42 16.43 3.39
C ASP A 313 -34.31 16.83 4.38
N VAL A 314 -33.59 17.90 4.04
CA VAL A 314 -32.45 18.39 4.82
C VAL A 314 -32.86 18.79 6.23
N ALA A 315 -34.11 19.23 6.43
CA ALA A 315 -34.63 19.66 7.74
C ALA A 315 -34.54 18.55 8.80
N SER A 316 -34.71 17.30 8.38
CA SER A 316 -34.61 16.11 9.25
C SER A 316 -33.19 15.85 9.78
N TYR A 317 -32.14 16.43 9.18
CA TYR A 317 -30.74 16.18 9.53
C TYR A 317 -29.98 17.42 10.02
N VAL A 318 -30.62 18.60 10.01
CA VAL A 318 -30.01 19.87 10.45
C VAL A 318 -29.40 19.74 11.85
N GLY A 319 -30.10 19.11 12.80
CA GLY A 319 -29.58 18.93 14.16
C GLY A 319 -28.24 18.18 14.23
N CYS A 320 -28.09 17.12 13.43
CA CYS A 320 -26.85 16.33 13.38
C CYS A 320 -25.71 17.13 12.75
N ILE A 321 -25.97 17.81 11.63
CA ILE A 321 -24.96 18.62 10.92
C ILE A 321 -24.50 19.79 11.79
N THR A 322 -25.44 20.48 12.44
CA THR A 322 -25.13 21.65 13.29
C THR A 322 -24.31 21.25 14.51
N SER A 323 -24.57 20.06 15.08
CA SER A 323 -23.83 19.54 16.23
C SER A 323 -22.39 19.20 15.86
N LEU A 324 -22.17 18.55 14.70
CA LEU A 324 -20.82 18.25 14.19
C LEU A 324 -20.03 19.53 13.89
N LEU A 325 -20.64 20.52 13.24
CA LEU A 325 -19.99 21.80 12.94
C LEU A 325 -19.59 22.53 14.22
N ARG A 326 -20.44 22.56 15.25
CA ARG A 326 -20.09 23.16 16.55
C ARG A 326 -18.86 22.50 17.17
N LEU A 327 -18.81 21.17 17.21
CA LEU A 327 -17.66 20.42 17.74
C LEU A 327 -16.37 20.72 16.98
N LEU A 328 -16.45 20.88 15.66
CA LEU A 328 -15.33 21.28 14.81
C LEU A 328 -14.77 22.67 15.16
N PHE A 329 -15.65 23.64 15.39
CA PHE A 329 -15.25 25.02 15.71
C PHE A 329 -14.87 25.22 17.19
N ASP A 330 -15.28 24.33 18.08
CA ASP A 330 -14.90 24.36 19.49
C ASP A 330 -13.53 23.69 19.75
N ASP A 331 -13.19 22.62 19.01
CA ASP A 331 -11.87 21.93 19.07
C ASP A 331 -10.72 22.86 18.61
N VAL A 332 -10.97 23.73 17.61
CA VAL A 332 -10.02 24.75 17.15
C VAL A 332 -9.70 25.80 18.23
N ARG A 333 -10.63 26.09 19.15
CA ARG A 333 -10.37 27.05 20.23
C ARG A 333 -9.54 26.47 21.37
N GLN A 334 -9.59 25.16 21.59
CA GLN A 334 -8.80 24.49 22.63
C GLN A 334 -7.33 24.25 22.24
N ARG A 335 -7.01 24.22 20.95
CA ARG A 335 -5.62 24.09 20.46
C ARG A 335 -4.85 25.41 20.34
N CYS A 336 -5.51 26.54 20.59
CA CYS A 336 -4.92 27.89 20.51
C CYS A 336 -4.66 28.53 21.88
N VAL A 337 -4.65 27.76 22.97
CA VAL A 337 -4.35 28.23 24.34
C VAL A 337 -3.07 27.59 24.86
#